data_AF-A0A354ITR3-F1
#
_entry.id   AF-A0A354ITR3-F1
#
_cell.length_a   1.000
_cell.length_b   1.000
_cell.length_c   1.000
_cell.angle_alpha   90.00
_cell.angle_beta   90.00
_cell.angle_gamma   90.00
#
_symmetry.space_group_name_H-M   'P 1'
#
loop_
_entity.id
_entity.type
_entity.pdbx_description
1 polymer ?
#
loop_
_entity_poly.entity_id
_entity_poly.type
_entity_poly.pdbx_seq_one_letter_code
_entity_poly.pdbx_strand_id
1 'polypeptide(L)'
;MTDNQSIDIAKLPVMAEAAQQSYPTATLYVVATPIGNATDITLRALHLLALADVVACEDTRKTGALLTRYGLNKQMVAAHQHNEREAADKLIARLQAGERVAL
;
A
#
# COMPACT_ATOMS: atom_id res chain seq x y z
N MET A 1 -29.78 26.60 4.64
CA MET A 1 -28.45 26.41 4.02
C MET A 1 -27.49 26.08 5.15
N THR A 2 -27.26 24.80 5.41
CA THR A 2 -26.22 24.38 6.36
C THR A 2 -24.87 24.56 5.67
N ASP A 3 -23.99 25.35 6.26
CA ASP A 3 -22.58 25.46 5.86
C ASP A 3 -21.99 24.06 5.77
N ASN A 4 -21.71 23.61 4.54
CA ASN A 4 -20.96 22.39 4.31
C ASN A 4 -19.48 22.73 4.52
N GLN A 5 -19.08 22.85 5.79
CA GLN A 5 -17.66 22.92 6.14
C GLN A 5 -17.01 21.62 5.71
N SER A 6 -16.34 21.65 4.56
CA SER A 6 -15.60 20.53 4.03
C SER A 6 -14.51 20.13 5.03
N ILE A 7 -14.64 18.96 5.63
CA ILE A 7 -13.64 18.42 6.54
C ILE A 7 -12.38 18.08 5.73
N ASP A 8 -11.25 18.70 6.07
CA ASP A 8 -9.95 18.35 5.50
C ASP A 8 -9.45 17.04 6.15
N ILE A 9 -9.78 15.91 5.52
CA ILE A 9 -9.43 14.57 6.01
C ILE A 9 -7.93 14.41 6.25
N ALA A 10 -7.08 15.09 5.46
CA ALA A 10 -5.63 15.02 5.59
C ALA A 10 -5.10 15.62 6.91
N LYS A 11 -5.90 16.47 7.58
CA LYS A 11 -5.54 17.12 8.84
C LYS A 11 -6.13 16.46 10.08
N LEU A 12 -6.86 15.35 9.93
CA LEU A 12 -7.40 14.64 11.09
C LEU A 12 -6.26 14.09 11.97
N PRO A 13 -6.32 14.21 13.31
CA PRO A 13 -5.26 13.73 14.21
C PRO A 13 -4.87 12.26 14.00
N VAL A 14 -5.85 11.42 13.66
CA VAL A 14 -5.64 10.00 13.36
C VAL A 14 -4.69 9.76 12.17
N MET A 15 -4.54 10.73 11.26
CA MET A 15 -3.54 10.64 10.18
C MET A 15 -2.11 10.75 10.73
N ALA A 16 -1.89 11.61 11.74
CA ALA A 16 -0.62 11.73 12.42
C ALA A 16 -0.32 10.49 13.27
N GLU A 17 -1.34 9.91 13.91
CA GLU A 17 -1.22 8.64 14.65
C GLU A 17 -0.78 7.50 13.73
N ALA A 18 -1.31 7.40 12.52
CA ALA A 18 -0.87 6.42 11.53
C ALA A 18 0.62 6.61 11.19
N ALA A 19 1.06 7.86 10.97
CA ALA A 19 2.45 8.17 10.63
C ALA A 19 3.47 7.90 11.76
N GLN A 20 3.03 7.88 13.02
CA GLN A 20 3.89 7.60 14.18
C GLN A 20 4.08 6.10 14.45
N GLN A 21 3.38 5.22 13.74
CA GLN A 21 3.56 3.78 13.89
C GLN A 21 4.93 3.34 13.37
N SER A 22 5.36 2.15 13.78
CA SER A 22 6.62 1.58 13.32
C SER A 22 6.48 0.99 11.91
N TYR A 23 7.27 1.51 10.97
CA TYR A 23 7.40 1.00 9.61
C TYR A 23 8.86 0.69 9.26
N PRO A 24 9.46 -0.36 9.86
CA PRO A 24 10.84 -0.73 9.57
C PRO A 24 11.08 -0.96 8.08
N THR A 25 12.28 -0.61 7.64
CA THR A 25 12.84 -1.00 6.33
C THR A 25 13.08 -2.52 6.29
N ALA A 26 13.44 -3.07 5.14
CA ALA A 26 13.69 -4.51 4.96
C ALA A 26 12.52 -5.42 5.44
N THR A 27 11.29 -4.94 5.31
CA THR A 27 10.09 -5.60 5.87
C THR A 27 9.05 -5.87 4.79
N LEU A 28 8.52 -7.09 4.80
CA LEU A 28 7.36 -7.48 4.01
C LEU A 28 6.09 -7.20 4.81
N TYR A 29 5.22 -6.37 4.26
CA TYR A 29 3.93 -6.05 4.86
C TYR A 29 2.81 -6.69 4.06
N VAL A 30 2.01 -7.54 4.71
CA VAL A 30 0.81 -8.11 4.11
C VAL A 30 -0.34 -7.11 4.29
N VAL A 31 -0.88 -6.62 3.18
CA VAL A 31 -1.89 -5.55 3.13
C VAL A 31 -3.13 -6.04 2.41
N ALA A 32 -4.22 -6.20 3.15
CA ALA A 32 -5.51 -6.51 2.55
C ALA A 32 -6.01 -5.37 1.66
N THR A 33 -6.45 -5.70 0.45
CA THR A 33 -7.16 -4.77 -0.43
C THR A 33 -8.66 -4.80 -0.17
N PRO A 34 -9.37 -3.66 -0.20
CA PRO A 34 -10.82 -3.63 -0.08
C PRO A 34 -11.55 -4.45 -1.15
N ILE A 35 -12.69 -5.04 -0.77
CA ILE A 35 -13.55 -5.77 -1.70
C ILE A 35 -14.61 -4.81 -2.23
N GLY A 36 -14.43 -4.34 -3.47
CA GLY A 36 -15.37 -3.46 -4.17
C GLY A 36 -15.23 -1.98 -3.84
N ASN A 37 -15.36 -1.61 -2.56
CA ASN A 37 -15.32 -0.21 -2.14
C ASN A 37 -13.91 0.23 -1.70
N ALA A 38 -13.27 1.10 -2.48
CA ALA A 38 -11.92 1.58 -2.17
C ALA A 38 -11.85 2.43 -0.88
N THR A 39 -12.96 2.97 -0.38
CA THR A 39 -12.95 3.73 0.88
C THR A 39 -12.86 2.85 2.11
N ASP A 40 -12.99 1.52 1.97
CA ASP A 40 -12.87 0.59 3.10
C ASP A 40 -11.39 0.28 3.44
N ILE A 41 -10.44 0.93 2.76
CA ILE A 41 -9.03 0.84 3.11
C ILE A 41 -8.77 1.47 4.48
N THR A 42 -7.92 0.83 5.28
CA THR A 42 -7.50 1.39 6.57
C THR A 42 -6.50 2.53 6.38
N LEU A 43 -6.48 3.48 7.30
CA LEU A 43 -5.51 4.58 7.31
C LEU A 43 -4.07 4.07 7.35
N ARG A 44 -3.82 3.01 8.12
CA ARG A 44 -2.52 2.37 8.23
C ARG A 44 -2.07 1.76 6.91
N ALA A 45 -2.97 1.08 6.20
CA ALA A 45 -2.67 0.50 4.89
C ALA A 45 -2.36 1.59 3.86
N LEU A 46 -3.12 2.68 3.84
CA LEU A 46 -2.88 3.79 2.94
C LEU A 46 -1.52 4.47 3.21
N HIS A 47 -1.20 4.72 4.48
CA HIS A 47 0.09 5.28 4.88
C HIS A 47 1.25 4.35 4.49
N LEU A 48 1.12 3.05 4.77
CA LEU A 48 2.11 2.05 4.40
C LEU A 48 2.31 1.94 2.89
N LEU A 49 1.23 1.92 2.09
CA LEU A 49 1.33 1.89 0.63
C LEU A 49 2.03 3.14 0.09
N ALA A 50 1.86 4.30 0.74
CA ALA A 50 2.59 5.51 0.39
C ALA A 50 4.11 5.41 0.72
N LEU A 51 4.48 4.68 1.78
CA LEU A 51 5.88 4.44 2.17
C LEU A 51 6.56 3.30 1.41
N ALA A 52 5.82 2.33 0.89
CA ALA A 52 6.37 1.14 0.24
C ALA A 52 7.22 1.52 -0.99
N ASP A 53 8.36 0.83 -1.16
CA ASP A 53 9.23 1.00 -2.32
C ASP A 53 8.69 0.22 -3.52
N VAL A 54 8.09 -0.94 -3.25
CA VAL A 54 7.44 -1.81 -4.25
C VAL A 54 6.16 -2.44 -3.71
N VAL A 55 5.20 -2.67 -4.60
CA VAL A 55 3.97 -3.42 -4.31
C VAL A 55 3.99 -4.74 -5.09
N ALA A 56 4.11 -5.85 -4.37
CA ALA A 56 3.85 -7.17 -4.92
C ALA A 56 2.34 -7.41 -4.98
N CYS A 57 1.81 -7.97 -6.07
CA CYS A 57 0.38 -8.27 -6.18
C CYS A 57 0.10 -9.34 -7.23
N GLU A 58 -1.03 -10.02 -7.09
CA GLU A 58 -1.47 -11.06 -8.04
C GLU A 58 -1.86 -10.47 -9.40
N ASP A 59 -2.70 -9.42 -9.40
CA ASP A 59 -3.18 -8.73 -10.60
C ASP A 59 -2.70 -7.27 -10.59
N THR A 60 -1.66 -6.98 -11.38
CA THR A 60 -1.07 -5.65 -11.50
C THR A 60 -2.02 -4.62 -12.11
N ARG A 61 -3.00 -5.04 -12.92
CA ARG A 61 -3.98 -4.12 -13.53
C ARG A 61 -4.97 -3.63 -12.48
N LYS A 62 -5.52 -4.56 -11.68
CA LYS A 62 -6.45 -4.21 -10.59
C LYS A 62 -5.75 -3.39 -9.51
N THR A 63 -4.57 -3.82 -9.10
CA THR A 63 -3.79 -3.12 -8.07
C THR A 63 -3.36 -1.73 -8.56
N GLY A 64 -2.91 -1.61 -9.82
CA GLY A 64 -2.58 -0.30 -10.41
C GLY A 64 -3.77 0.66 -10.47
N ALA A 65 -4.96 0.18 -10.84
CA ALA A 65 -6.19 0.98 -10.80
C ALA A 65 -6.54 1.41 -9.36
N LEU A 66 -6.38 0.52 -8.38
CA LEU A 66 -6.63 0.82 -6.97
C LEU A 66 -5.65 1.88 -6.44
N LEU A 67 -4.35 1.74 -6.70
CA LEU A 67 -3.33 2.72 -6.33
C LEU A 67 -3.61 4.09 -6.95
N THR A 68 -4.04 4.11 -8.23
CA THR A 68 -4.44 5.34 -8.91
C THR A 68 -5.60 6.05 -8.21
N ARG A 69 -6.62 5.30 -7.73
CA ARG A 69 -7.74 5.87 -6.94
C ARG A 69 -7.28 6.51 -5.62
N TYR A 70 -6.17 6.04 -5.06
CA TYR A 70 -5.54 6.62 -3.88
C TYR A 70 -4.52 7.74 -4.19
N GLY A 71 -4.30 8.05 -5.47
CA GLY A 71 -3.27 9.02 -5.88
C GLY A 71 -1.84 8.50 -5.71
N LEU A 72 -1.65 7.17 -5.66
CA LEU A 72 -0.35 6.54 -5.50
C LEU A 72 0.17 5.99 -6.84
N ASN A 73 1.47 6.18 -7.08
CA ASN A 73 2.20 5.57 -8.18
C ASN A 73 3.40 4.79 -7.61
N LYS A 74 3.43 3.47 -7.82
CA LYS A 74 4.42 2.56 -7.24
C LYS A 74 4.92 1.55 -8.26
N GLN A 75 6.17 1.14 -8.13
CA GLN A 75 6.66 -0.04 -8.84
C GLN A 75 5.87 -1.26 -8.38
N MET A 76 5.54 -2.15 -9.31
CA MET A 76 4.78 -3.37 -9.01
C MET A 76 5.54 -4.62 -9.44
N VAL A 77 5.42 -5.68 -8.64
CA VAL A 77 5.90 -7.03 -8.94
C VAL A 77 4.70 -7.96 -9.02
N ALA A 78 4.53 -8.64 -10.16
CA ALA A 78 3.49 -9.65 -10.29
C ALA A 78 3.90 -10.92 -9.51
N ALA A 79 3.11 -11.31 -8.52
CA ALA A 79 3.30 -12.50 -7.71
C ALA A 79 2.02 -13.34 -7.78
N HIS A 80 2.00 -14.31 -8.69
CA HIS A 80 0.87 -15.22 -8.90
C HIS A 80 1.36 -16.67 -8.92
N GLN A 81 0.45 -17.64 -8.78
CA GLN A 81 0.80 -19.05 -8.58
C GLN A 81 1.82 -19.61 -9.60
N HIS A 82 1.76 -19.21 -10.87
CA HIS A 82 2.68 -19.68 -11.90
C HIS A 82 4.13 -19.16 -11.80
N ASN A 83 4.37 -18.06 -11.08
CA ASN A 83 5.70 -17.44 -10.95
C ASN A 83 6.11 -17.23 -9.49
N GLU A 84 5.43 -17.87 -8.54
CA GLU A 84 5.56 -17.62 -7.11
C GLU A 84 7.01 -17.67 -6.63
N ARG A 85 7.78 -18.67 -7.07
CA ARG A 85 9.18 -18.85 -6.66
C ARG A 85 10.08 -17.72 -7.18
N GLU A 86 9.94 -17.36 -8.45
CA GLU A 86 10.73 -16.28 -9.06
C GLU A 86 10.34 -14.92 -8.45
N ALA A 87 9.06 -14.70 -8.18
CA ALA A 87 8.58 -13.51 -7.49
C ALA A 87 9.17 -13.44 -6.07
N ALA A 88 9.11 -14.54 -5.31
CA ALA A 88 9.68 -14.61 -3.97
C ALA A 88 11.18 -14.28 -3.96
N ASP A 89 11.97 -14.82 -4.89
CA ASP A 89 13.40 -14.53 -5.00
C ASP A 89 13.65 -13.02 -5.24
N LYS A 90 12.86 -12.38 -6.12
CA LYS A 90 12.93 -10.92 -6.35
C LYS A 90 12.57 -10.11 -5.11
N LEU A 91 11.53 -10.53 -4.37
CA LEU A 91 11.11 -9.83 -3.15
C LEU A 91 12.15 -9.98 -2.04
N ILE A 92 12.74 -11.17 -1.87
CA ILE A 92 13.82 -11.39 -0.91
C ILE A 92 15.03 -10.50 -1.22
N ALA A 93 15.43 -10.39 -2.49
CA ALA A 93 16.54 -9.52 -2.87
C ALA A 93 16.27 -8.05 -2.54
N ARG A 94 15.04 -7.56 -2.74
CA ARG A 94 14.63 -6.20 -2.37
C ARG A 94 14.62 -5.98 -0.86
N LEU A 95 14.10 -6.94 -0.09
CA LEU A 95 14.14 -6.89 1.38
C LEU A 95 15.57 -6.84 1.90
N GLN A 96 16.48 -7.65 1.35
CA GLN A 96 17.91 -7.64 1.69
C GLN A 96 18.59 -6.31 1.34
N ALA A 97 18.10 -5.60 0.31
CA ALA A 97 18.56 -4.26 -0.04
C ALA A 97 18.02 -3.16 0.88
N GLY A 98 17.21 -3.49 1.89
CA GLY A 98 16.62 -2.53 2.81
C GLY A 98 15.25 -1.99 2.39
N GLU A 99 14.68 -2.47 1.30
CA GLU A 99 13.40 -1.94 0.81
C GLU A 99 12.20 -2.44 1.62
N ARG A 100 11.12 -1.67 1.60
CA ARG A 100 9.80 -2.06 2.10
C ARG A 100 8.99 -2.63 0.95
N VAL A 101 8.50 -3.85 1.14
CA VAL A 101 7.61 -4.52 0.20
C VAL A 101 6.21 -4.57 0.79
N ALA A 102 5.22 -4.03 0.08
CA ALA A 102 3.81 -4.31 0.37
C ALA A 102 3.35 -5.49 -0.51
N LEU A 103 2.64 -6.45 0.07
CA LEU A 103 2.05 -7.61 -0.62
C LEU A 103 0.54 -7.68 -0.35
#